data_AF-B4NR31-F1
#
_entry.id   AF-B4NR31-F1
#
_cell.length_a   1.000
_cell.length_b   1.000
_cell.length_c   1.000
_cell.angle_alpha   90.00
_cell.angle_beta   90.00
_cell.angle_gamma   90.00
#
_symmetry.space_group_name_H-M   'P 1'
#
loop_
_entity.id
_entity.type
_entity.pdbx_description
1 polymer ?
#
loop_
_entity_poly.entity_id
_entity_poly.type
_entity_poly.pdbx_seq_one_letter_code
_entity_poly.pdbx_strand_id
1 'polypeptide(L)'
;MATTTVARLSKAGFGAGAAGYQNDKCDRLKKMTSITCSDSEDDSERRAQFEMGSSKWNLGGYEGDTRTYVVQEIFRNEQSYVESLQTVVLKYMKVLKAPEHAGMIDTRTVDEIFFMVPDILEIHEKFLGELKQRLDDWDIQQKVGDAFLDTFSKLEVLEVYTS
;
A
#
# COMPACT_ATOMS: atom_id res chain seq x y z
N MET A 1 -26.71 -77.42 -1.39
CA MET A 1 -28.08 -77.26 -1.92
C MET A 1 -28.40 -75.77 -1.99
N ALA A 2 -29.23 -75.37 -2.96
CA ALA A 2 -29.71 -74.01 -3.28
C ALA A 2 -28.85 -73.18 -4.27
N THR A 3 -28.93 -73.62 -5.53
CA THR A 3 -29.42 -72.92 -6.74
C THR A 3 -29.85 -71.44 -6.69
N THR A 4 -29.79 -70.79 -7.88
CA THR A 4 -30.77 -69.80 -8.44
C THR A 4 -30.57 -68.34 -7.96
N THR A 5 -30.68 -67.25 -8.74
CA THR A 5 -30.92 -66.95 -10.17
C THR A 5 -30.72 -65.43 -10.36
N VAL A 6 -30.47 -65.04 -11.61
CA VAL A 6 -30.44 -63.66 -12.13
C VAL A 6 -31.72 -62.86 -11.84
N ALA A 7 -31.60 -61.54 -11.64
CA ALA A 7 -32.70 -60.61 -11.90
C ALA A 7 -32.16 -59.26 -12.41
N ARG A 8 -32.34 -59.06 -13.71
CA ARG A 8 -32.26 -57.78 -14.41
C ARG A 8 -33.55 -57.03 -14.10
N LEU A 9 -33.48 -55.82 -13.56
CA LEU A 9 -34.59 -54.87 -13.59
C LEU A 9 -34.14 -53.60 -14.31
N SER A 10 -34.87 -53.26 -15.37
CA SER A 10 -34.81 -51.98 -16.06
C SER A 10 -35.99 -51.12 -15.63
N LYS A 11 -35.78 -49.80 -15.59
CA LYS A 11 -36.59 -48.75 -16.25
C LYS A 11 -37.22 -47.66 -15.34
N ALA A 12 -37.11 -46.43 -15.88
CA ALA A 12 -37.79 -45.15 -15.58
C ALA A 12 -37.44 -44.50 -14.23
N GLY A 13 -37.21 -43.21 -14.09
CA GLY A 13 -37.45 -42.03 -14.93
C GLY A 13 -37.71 -40.83 -14.00
N PHE A 14 -37.45 -39.61 -14.47
CA PHE A 14 -37.77 -38.28 -13.88
C PHE A 14 -36.84 -37.66 -12.82
N GLY A 15 -36.36 -36.45 -13.14
CA GLY A 15 -36.56 -35.31 -12.23
C GLY A 15 -35.33 -34.50 -11.79
N ALA A 16 -35.11 -33.37 -12.47
CA ALA A 16 -34.76 -32.06 -11.92
C ALA A 16 -33.46 -31.83 -11.10
N GLY A 17 -32.60 -30.98 -11.66
CA GLY A 17 -32.14 -29.74 -11.01
C GLY A 17 -31.04 -29.82 -9.97
N ALA A 18 -29.85 -29.31 -10.32
CA ALA A 18 -28.96 -28.64 -9.37
C ALA A 18 -27.95 -27.76 -10.13
N ALA A 19 -28.43 -26.62 -10.62
CA ALA A 19 -27.58 -25.44 -10.78
C ALA A 19 -27.28 -24.90 -9.38
N GLY A 20 -26.01 -24.77 -9.00
CA GLY A 20 -25.68 -24.13 -7.72
C GLY A 20 -24.33 -24.56 -7.15
N TYR A 21 -23.23 -24.22 -7.81
CA TYR A 21 -21.89 -24.29 -7.20
C TYR A 21 -20.95 -23.18 -7.69
N GLN A 22 -21.50 -22.00 -8.01
CA GLN A 22 -20.73 -20.83 -8.45
C GLN A 22 -21.11 -19.51 -7.75
N ASN A 23 -22.04 -19.51 -6.79
CA ASN A 23 -22.54 -18.25 -6.22
C ASN A 23 -21.77 -17.75 -4.99
N ASP A 24 -21.03 -18.59 -4.27
CA ASP A 24 -20.46 -18.19 -2.97
C ASP A 24 -19.25 -17.24 -3.08
N LYS A 25 -18.53 -17.25 -4.21
CA LYS A 25 -17.38 -16.36 -4.42
C LYS A 25 -17.82 -14.95 -4.82
N CYS A 26 -18.95 -14.84 -5.53
CA CYS A 26 -19.51 -13.57 -5.99
C CYS A 26 -20.10 -12.76 -4.82
N ASP A 27 -20.71 -13.45 -3.84
CA ASP A 27 -21.39 -12.78 -2.73
C ASP A 27 -20.42 -12.28 -1.64
N ARG A 28 -19.23 -12.87 -1.51
CA ARG A 28 -18.18 -12.33 -0.63
C ARG A 28 -17.58 -11.03 -1.15
N LEU A 29 -17.41 -10.88 -2.47
CA LEU A 29 -16.95 -9.62 -3.06
C LEU A 29 -17.98 -8.50 -2.89
N LYS A 30 -19.28 -8.79 -3.05
CA LYS A 30 -20.35 -7.80 -2.81
C LYS A 30 -20.39 -7.31 -1.36
N LYS A 31 -20.02 -8.16 -0.40
CA LYS A 31 -20.01 -7.82 1.03
C LYS A 31 -18.83 -6.93 1.43
N MET A 32 -17.73 -6.93 0.67
CA MET A 32 -16.60 -6.01 0.88
C MET A 32 -16.91 -4.58 0.38
N THR A 33 -17.79 -4.42 -0.61
CA THR A 33 -18.16 -3.11 -1.17
C THR A 33 -19.29 -2.42 -0.39
N SER A 34 -19.98 -3.12 0.51
CA SER A 34 -21.23 -2.67 1.13
C SER A 34 -21.10 -2.13 2.56
N ILE A 35 -19.90 -1.99 3.11
CA ILE A 35 -19.74 -1.36 4.43
C ILE A 35 -19.71 0.16 4.22
N THR A 36 -20.89 0.76 4.05
CA THR A 36 -21.08 2.20 4.20
C THR A 36 -21.72 2.43 5.57
N CYS A 37 -20.98 3.04 6.49
CA CYS A 37 -21.54 3.52 7.74
C CYS A 37 -22.59 4.60 7.40
N SER A 38 -23.86 4.30 7.67
CA SER A 38 -24.90 5.33 7.65
C SER A 38 -24.69 6.21 8.87
N ASP A 39 -24.12 7.40 8.65
CA ASP A 39 -24.23 8.50 9.58
C ASP A 39 -24.67 9.76 8.84
N SER A 40 -25.62 10.45 9.47
CA SER A 40 -26.29 11.72 9.19
C SER A 40 -25.96 12.54 7.92
N GLU A 41 -27.04 13.03 7.31
CA GLU A 41 -27.11 13.89 6.13
C GLU A 41 -26.41 15.25 6.32
N ASP A 42 -25.17 15.40 5.82
CA ASP A 42 -24.65 16.59 5.12
C ASP A 42 -23.21 16.31 4.64
N ASP A 43 -23.06 15.59 3.51
CA ASP A 43 -21.71 15.28 2.95
C ASP A 43 -21.72 15.15 1.42
N SER A 44 -22.71 15.77 0.76
CA SER A 44 -22.89 15.67 -0.70
C SER A 44 -21.75 16.32 -1.47
N GLU A 45 -21.07 17.32 -0.90
CA GLU A 45 -19.93 18.00 -1.55
C GLU A 45 -18.61 17.24 -1.40
N ARG A 46 -18.35 16.55 -0.28
CA ARG A 46 -17.17 15.66 -0.16
C ARG A 46 -17.32 14.41 -1.00
N ARG A 47 -18.54 13.88 -1.16
CA ARG A 47 -18.79 12.69 -1.99
C ARG A 47 -18.50 12.96 -3.46
N ALA A 48 -18.79 14.16 -3.97
CA ALA A 48 -18.44 14.54 -5.34
C ALA A 48 -16.90 14.61 -5.55
N GLN A 49 -16.14 15.01 -4.52
CA GLN A 49 -14.67 14.97 -4.57
C GLN A 49 -14.10 13.54 -4.47
N PHE A 50 -14.77 12.63 -3.76
CA PHE A 50 -14.35 11.23 -3.66
C PHE A 50 -14.72 10.39 -4.90
N GLU A 51 -15.84 10.71 -5.58
CA GLU A 51 -16.22 10.04 -6.83
C GLU A 51 -15.31 10.40 -8.01
N MET A 52 -14.67 11.58 -7.99
CA MET A 52 -13.70 11.99 -9.01
C MET A 52 -12.32 11.33 -8.87
N GLY A 53 -12.08 10.61 -7.77
CA GLY A 53 -10.88 9.77 -7.58
C GLY A 53 -11.05 8.32 -8.06
N SER A 54 -12.27 7.88 -8.38
CA SER A 54 -12.54 6.48 -8.74
C SER A 54 -12.01 6.10 -10.14
N SER A 55 -11.58 7.08 -10.95
CA SER A 55 -10.87 6.87 -12.21
C SER A 55 -9.36 6.65 -12.03
N LYS A 56 -8.83 6.78 -10.80
CA LYS A 56 -7.39 6.69 -10.50
C LYS A 56 -6.87 5.26 -10.35
N TRP A 57 -7.60 4.28 -10.87
CA TRP A 57 -7.02 3.00 -11.24
C TRP A 57 -7.22 2.81 -12.74
N ASN A 58 -6.71 3.77 -13.52
CA ASN A 58 -6.39 3.48 -14.91
C ASN A 58 -5.28 2.42 -14.89
N LEU A 59 -5.67 1.14 -14.76
CA LEU A 59 -4.82 -0.04 -14.95
C LEU A 59 -4.24 -0.11 -16.38
N GLY A 60 -4.49 0.90 -17.22
CA GLY A 60 -4.08 0.94 -18.63
C GLY A 60 -2.76 1.65 -18.91
N GLY A 61 -1.89 1.87 -17.92
CA GLY A 61 -0.64 2.62 -18.10
C GLY A 61 0.66 1.81 -17.96
N TYR A 62 0.60 0.58 -17.43
CA TYR A 62 1.78 -0.24 -17.19
C TYR A 62 1.59 -1.59 -17.87
N GLU A 63 2.52 -2.00 -18.75
CA GLU A 63 2.61 -3.36 -19.34
C GLU A 63 3.02 -4.42 -18.28
N GLY A 64 2.58 -4.28 -17.04
CA GLY A 64 2.99 -5.11 -15.91
C GLY A 64 1.80 -5.54 -15.05
N ASP A 65 1.94 -6.68 -14.40
CA ASP A 65 0.96 -7.17 -13.43
C ASP A 65 0.77 -6.22 -12.23
N THR A 66 -0.29 -6.46 -11.44
CA THR A 66 -0.59 -5.66 -10.24
C THR A 66 0.56 -5.62 -9.25
N ARG A 67 1.38 -6.68 -9.13
CA ARG A 67 2.54 -6.71 -8.23
C ARG A 67 3.56 -5.65 -8.64
N THR A 68 3.87 -5.60 -9.92
CA THR A 68 4.83 -4.65 -10.47
C THR A 68 4.35 -3.22 -10.30
N TYR A 69 3.05 -2.97 -10.56
CA TYR A 69 2.45 -1.66 -10.32
C TYR A 69 2.54 -1.20 -8.87
N VAL A 70 2.21 -2.08 -7.91
CA VAL A 70 2.28 -1.76 -6.47
C VAL A 70 3.71 -1.44 -6.05
N VAL A 71 4.70 -2.20 -6.51
CA VAL A 71 6.11 -1.96 -6.15
C VAL A 71 6.62 -0.65 -6.76
N GLN A 72 6.25 -0.34 -7.99
CA GLN A 72 6.59 0.95 -8.60
C GLN A 72 5.90 2.12 -7.87
N GLU A 73 4.67 1.95 -7.39
CA GLU A 73 3.99 2.96 -6.60
C GLU A 73 4.66 3.18 -5.24
N ILE A 74 5.09 2.10 -4.57
CA ILE A 74 5.91 2.19 -3.35
C ILE A 74 7.16 3.04 -3.62
N PHE A 75 7.89 2.75 -4.71
CA PHE A 75 9.09 3.51 -5.07
C PHE A 75 8.79 5.00 -5.36
N ARG A 76 7.71 5.31 -6.09
CA ARG A 76 7.30 6.70 -6.34
C ARG A 76 6.93 7.45 -5.06
N ASN A 77 6.21 6.79 -4.17
CA ASN A 77 5.84 7.36 -2.88
C ASN A 77 7.08 7.62 -2.03
N GLU A 78 8.00 6.66 -2.00
CA GLU A 78 9.27 6.79 -1.29
C GLU A 78 10.11 7.96 -1.84
N GLN A 79 10.21 8.08 -3.16
CA GLN A 79 10.89 9.20 -3.81
C GLN A 79 10.29 10.55 -3.39
N SER A 80 8.96 10.69 -3.46
CA SER A 80 8.28 11.91 -3.05
C SER A 80 8.43 12.19 -1.54
N TYR A 81 8.54 11.16 -0.71
CA TYR A 81 8.76 11.30 0.73
C TYR A 81 10.18 11.82 1.03
N VAL A 82 11.20 11.22 0.41
CA VAL A 82 12.60 11.68 0.50
C VAL A 82 12.74 13.12 0.02
N GLU A 83 12.15 13.48 -1.13
CA GLU A 83 12.18 14.87 -1.64
C GLU A 83 11.54 15.87 -0.67
N SER A 84 10.48 15.46 0.03
CA SER A 84 9.82 16.26 1.05
C SER A 84 10.73 16.46 2.26
N LEU A 85 11.37 15.39 2.76
CA LEU A 85 12.34 15.47 3.86
C LEU A 85 13.55 16.33 3.50
N GLN A 86 14.10 16.19 2.30
CA GLN A 86 15.16 17.05 1.78
C GLN A 86 14.73 18.52 1.76
N THR A 87 13.48 18.80 1.37
CA THR A 87 12.93 20.15 1.41
C THR A 87 12.90 20.70 2.84
N VAL A 88 12.43 19.92 3.81
CA VAL A 88 12.44 20.30 5.24
C VAL A 88 13.87 20.64 5.71
N VAL A 89 14.84 19.79 5.41
CA VAL A 89 16.23 19.98 5.83
C VAL A 89 16.89 21.17 5.12
N LEU A 90 16.79 21.24 3.80
CA LEU A 90 17.55 22.19 2.98
C LEU A 90 16.92 23.57 2.92
N LYS A 91 15.59 23.65 2.81
CA LYS A 91 14.87 24.92 2.58
C LYS A 91 14.30 25.53 3.84
N TYR A 92 14.17 24.76 4.92
CA TYR A 92 13.68 25.26 6.20
C TYR A 92 14.78 25.23 7.26
N MET A 93 15.24 24.05 7.69
CA MET A 93 16.21 23.95 8.79
C MET A 93 17.49 24.75 8.51
N LYS A 94 18.15 24.53 7.36
CA LYS A 94 19.39 25.26 7.01
C LYS A 94 19.17 26.76 6.84
N VAL A 95 18.02 27.16 6.30
CA VAL A 95 17.68 28.58 6.09
C VAL A 95 17.44 29.29 7.44
N LEU A 96 16.72 28.65 8.35
CA LEU A 96 16.44 29.20 9.69
C LEU A 96 17.69 29.30 10.56
N LYS A 97 18.69 28.43 10.35
CA LYS A 97 20.02 28.55 10.98
C LYS A 97 20.92 29.61 10.35
N ALA A 98 20.56 30.15 9.19
CA ALA A 98 21.40 31.15 8.54
C ALA A 98 21.44 32.44 9.38
N PRO A 99 22.58 33.15 9.43
CA PRO A 99 22.74 34.36 10.23
C PRO A 99 21.71 35.45 9.92
N GLU A 100 21.21 35.46 8.68
CA GLU A 100 20.17 36.38 8.21
C GLU A 100 18.85 36.25 9.00
N HIS A 101 18.59 35.08 9.60
CA HIS A 101 17.37 34.78 10.36
C HIS A 101 17.59 34.66 11.88
N ALA A 102 18.82 34.89 12.36
CA ALA A 102 19.20 34.71 13.78
C ALA A 102 18.43 35.64 14.75
N GLY A 103 17.81 36.71 14.24
CA GLY A 103 16.93 37.59 15.02
C GLY A 103 15.47 37.12 15.12
N MET A 104 15.07 36.11 14.36
CA MET A 104 13.69 35.59 14.33
C MET A 104 13.50 34.38 15.23
N ILE A 105 14.48 33.49 15.29
CA ILE A 105 14.44 32.26 16.08
C ILE A 105 15.86 31.91 16.55
N ASP A 106 15.96 31.44 17.80
CA ASP A 106 17.25 30.98 18.32
C ASP A 106 17.66 29.66 17.66
N THR A 107 18.96 29.48 17.45
CA THR A 107 19.51 28.29 16.79
C THR A 107 19.17 27.02 17.56
N ARG A 108 19.18 27.09 18.90
CA ARG A 108 18.80 25.96 19.76
C ARG A 108 17.35 25.53 19.54
N THR A 109 16.42 26.48 19.42
CA THR A 109 15.02 26.15 19.15
C THR A 109 14.86 25.49 17.78
N VAL A 110 15.62 25.93 16.77
CA VAL A 110 15.66 25.27 15.46
C VAL A 110 16.19 23.83 15.60
N ASP A 111 17.26 23.62 16.37
CA ASP A 111 17.77 22.27 16.65
C ASP A 111 16.73 21.37 17.30
N GLU A 112 15.98 21.88 18.27
CA GLU A 112 14.91 21.15 18.95
C GLU A 112 13.74 20.82 18.00
N ILE A 113 13.35 21.73 17.11
CA ILE A 113 12.26 21.51 16.13
C ILE A 113 12.62 20.44 15.09
N PHE A 114 13.87 20.43 14.62
CA PHE A 114 14.31 19.57 13.52
C PHE A 114 15.14 18.36 13.95
N PHE A 115 15.29 18.11 15.26
CA PHE A 115 16.29 17.21 15.85
C PHE A 115 16.52 15.90 15.08
N MET A 116 15.49 15.08 14.88
CA MET A 116 15.63 13.75 14.25
C MET A 116 15.36 13.74 12.74
N VAL A 117 14.96 14.87 12.15
CA VAL A 117 14.59 14.93 10.72
C VAL A 117 15.78 14.57 9.80
N PRO A 118 17.03 15.02 10.06
CA PRO A 118 18.19 14.61 9.26
C PRO A 118 18.44 13.09 9.29
N ASP A 119 18.32 12.46 10.45
CA ASP A 119 18.52 11.01 10.60
C ASP A 119 17.41 10.20 9.91
N ILE A 120 16.15 10.67 10.01
CA ILE A 120 15.02 10.11 9.27
C ILE A 120 15.29 10.19 7.76
N LEU A 121 15.80 11.33 7.27
CA LEU A 121 16.15 11.50 5.87
C LEU A 121 17.23 10.49 5.43
N GLU A 122 18.29 10.29 6.21
CA GLU A 122 19.36 9.36 5.85
C GLU A 122 18.86 7.92 5.72
N ILE A 123 18.00 7.47 6.65
CA ILE A 123 17.38 6.13 6.61
C ILE A 123 16.59 5.94 5.32
N HIS A 124 15.77 6.94 4.97
CA HIS A 124 14.91 6.88 3.79
C HIS A 124 15.67 7.05 2.47
N GLU A 125 16.73 7.85 2.42
CA GLU A 125 17.61 7.93 1.24
C GLU A 125 18.28 6.59 0.95
N LYS A 126 18.73 5.89 2.00
CA LYS A 126 19.29 4.53 1.86
C LYS A 126 18.23 3.55 1.36
N PHE A 127 17.04 3.55 1.96
CA PHE A 127 15.95 2.67 1.56
C PHE A 127 15.51 2.89 0.12
N LEU A 128 15.40 4.15 -0.31
CA LEU A 128 15.10 4.53 -1.69
C LEU A 128 16.17 3.98 -2.65
N GLY A 129 17.45 4.04 -2.28
CA GLY A 129 18.55 3.45 -3.05
C GLY A 129 18.40 1.94 -3.22
N GLU A 130 18.05 1.23 -2.15
CA GLU A 130 17.81 -0.22 -2.18
C GLU A 130 16.58 -0.61 -3.02
N LEU A 131 15.52 0.20 -3.01
CA LEU A 131 14.36 0.00 -3.89
C LEU A 131 14.71 0.23 -5.35
N LYS A 132 15.48 1.29 -5.65
CA LYS A 132 15.95 1.60 -7.00
C LYS A 132 16.74 0.44 -7.59
N GLN A 133 17.73 -0.06 -6.83
CA GLN A 133 18.57 -1.16 -7.26
C GLN A 133 17.77 -2.42 -7.61
N ARG A 134 16.71 -2.72 -6.84
CA ARG A 134 15.81 -3.85 -7.18
C ARG A 134 15.01 -3.58 -8.45
N LEU A 135 14.53 -2.35 -8.62
CA LEU A 135 13.72 -2.00 -9.77
C LEU A 135 14.49 -1.92 -11.09
N ASP A 136 15.80 -1.67 -11.05
CA ASP A 136 16.64 -1.61 -12.25
C ASP A 136 16.59 -2.93 -13.07
N ASP A 137 16.53 -4.08 -12.39
CA ASP A 137 16.45 -5.42 -13.01
C ASP A 137 15.21 -6.22 -12.54
N TRP A 138 14.05 -5.56 -12.43
CA TRP A 138 12.85 -6.16 -11.82
C TRP A 138 12.33 -7.42 -12.53
N ASP A 139 12.25 -8.53 -11.81
CA ASP A 139 11.73 -9.81 -12.31
C ASP A 139 10.67 -10.43 -11.37
N ILE A 140 10.21 -11.64 -11.72
CA ILE A 140 9.15 -12.38 -11.00
C ILE A 140 9.65 -12.96 -9.66
N GLN A 141 10.94 -13.28 -9.53
CA GLN A 141 11.56 -13.85 -8.34
C GLN A 141 12.00 -12.78 -7.33
N GLN A 142 12.18 -11.54 -7.77
CA GLN A 142 12.55 -10.45 -6.87
C GLN A 142 11.48 -10.14 -5.82
N LYS A 143 11.91 -9.51 -4.73
CA LYS A 143 11.05 -9.08 -3.63
C LYS A 143 11.63 -7.81 -3.03
N VAL A 144 10.75 -6.98 -2.47
CA VAL A 144 11.14 -5.77 -1.74
C VAL A 144 10.99 -5.92 -0.22
N GLY A 145 10.27 -6.95 0.24
CA GLY A 145 9.95 -7.13 1.67
C GLY A 145 11.17 -7.33 2.56
N ASP A 146 12.25 -7.93 2.03
CA ASP A 146 13.54 -8.02 2.70
C ASP A 146 14.19 -6.65 2.91
N ALA A 147 14.10 -5.74 1.92
CA ALA A 147 14.55 -4.34 2.06
C ALA A 147 13.86 -3.62 3.24
N PHE A 148 12.55 -3.82 3.35
CA PHE A 148 11.76 -3.25 4.45
C PHE A 148 12.22 -3.79 5.80
N LEU A 149 12.43 -5.11 5.90
CA LEU A 149 12.88 -5.72 7.14
C LEU A 149 14.28 -5.26 7.53
N ASP A 150 15.21 -5.22 6.57
CA ASP A 150 16.59 -4.81 6.81
C ASP A 150 16.71 -3.33 7.21
N THR A 151 15.80 -2.48 6.75
CA THR A 151 15.77 -1.07 7.10
C THR A 151 15.01 -0.84 8.41
N PHE A 152 13.73 -1.21 8.48
CA PHE A 152 12.81 -0.74 9.53
C PHE A 152 12.66 -1.68 10.73
N SER A 153 13.30 -2.86 10.74
CA SER A 153 13.26 -3.75 11.93
C SER A 153 14.29 -3.39 13.00
N LYS A 154 15.17 -2.41 12.73
CA LYS A 154 16.23 -2.01 13.65
C LYS A 154 15.67 -1.12 14.77
N LEU A 155 16.02 -1.43 16.02
CA LEU A 155 15.60 -0.62 17.18
C LEU A 155 16.03 0.84 17.04
N GLU A 156 17.22 1.08 16.49
CA GLU A 156 17.75 2.43 16.21
C GLU A 156 16.78 3.26 15.36
N VAL A 157 16.11 2.64 14.37
CA VAL A 157 15.12 3.35 13.54
C VAL A 157 13.90 3.72 14.38
N LEU A 158 13.42 2.83 15.25
CA LEU A 158 12.31 3.16 16.15
C LEU A 158 12.67 4.34 17.07
N GLU A 159 13.87 4.30 17.67
CA GLU A 159 14.37 5.38 18.52
C GLU A 159 14.42 6.71 17.76
N VAL A 160 14.83 6.69 16.50
CA VAL A 160 14.87 7.89 15.65
C VAL A 160 13.50 8.57 15.51
N TYR A 161 12.42 7.80 15.42
CA TYR A 161 11.06 8.36 15.30
C TYR A 161 10.41 8.76 16.62
N THR A 162 10.88 8.22 17.75
CA THR A 162 10.22 8.39 19.06
C THR A 162 11.02 9.20 20.08
N SER A 163 12.21 9.68 19.70
CA SER A 163 13.07 10.51 20.56
C SER A 163 12.50 11.89 20.83
#